data_AF-A0A2V7M1D4-F1
#
_entry.id   AF-A0A2V7M1D4-F1
#
_cell.length_a   1.000
_cell.length_b   1.000
_cell.length_c   1.000
_cell.angle_alpha   90.00
_cell.angle_beta   90.00
_cell.angle_gamma   90.00
#
_symmetry.space_group_name_H-M   'P 1'
#
loop_
_entity.id
_entity.type
_entity.pdbx_description
1 polymer ?
#
loop_
_entity_poly.entity_id
_entity_poly.type
_entity_poly.pdbx_seq_one_letter_code
_entity_poly.pdbx_strand_id
1 'polypeptide(L)' 'MQPLVGPVLTNGLTFQYYAADGSVTAVKNQVARVDITVRARTTSAIRGGGQAPAATVVDSISTSVALRNNRRF' A
#
# COMPACT_ATOMS: atom_id res chain seq x y z
N MET A 1 -6.05 20.45 5.89
CA MET A 1 -6.07 19.01 6.25
C MET A 1 -4.63 18.55 6.43
N GLN A 2 -4.27 18.10 7.62
CA GLN A 2 -2.95 17.51 7.89
C GLN A 2 -3.04 16.00 7.56
N PRO A 3 -2.08 15.41 6.83
CA PRO A 3 -2.12 13.98 6.55
C PRO A 3 -2.08 13.19 7.87
N LEU A 4 -3.05 12.29 8.06
CA LEU A 4 -3.09 11.40 9.23
C LEU A 4 -2.03 10.29 9.14
N VAL A 5 -1.51 10.03 7.93
CA VAL A 5 -0.44 9.07 7.65
C VAL A 5 0.87 9.69 8.12
N GLY A 6 1.37 9.25 9.28
CA GLY A 6 2.68 9.66 9.78
C GLY A 6 3.82 8.89 9.11
N PRO A 7 5.00 8.79 9.73
CA PRO A 7 6.16 8.20 9.07
C PRO A 7 5.85 6.79 8.59
N VAL A 8 6.17 6.52 7.33
CA VAL A 8 6.16 5.18 6.75
C VAL A 8 7.11 4.32 7.58
N LEU A 9 6.69 3.10 7.94
CA LEU A 9 7.52 2.20 8.71
C LEU A 9 8.78 1.81 7.91
N THR A 10 9.82 1.33 8.58
CA THR A 10 10.90 0.61 7.90
C THR A 10 10.30 -0.59 7.17
N ASN A 11 10.57 -0.72 5.86
CA ASN A 11 9.89 -1.66 4.95
C ASN A 11 8.36 -1.45 4.83
N GLY A 12 7.90 -0.23 5.11
CA GLY A 12 6.50 0.14 5.01
C GLY A 12 6.03 0.41 3.58
N LEU A 13 6.89 0.30 2.57
CA LEU A 13 6.52 0.37 1.17
C LEU A 13 6.80 -0.97 0.51
N THR A 14 5.76 -1.60 -0.02
CA THR A 14 5.85 -2.88 -0.73
C THR A 14 5.23 -2.76 -2.11
N PHE A 15 5.91 -3.36 -3.09
CA PHE A 15 5.42 -3.50 -4.45
C PHE A 15 5.26 -4.97 -4.78
N GLN A 16 4.07 -5.36 -5.24
CA GLN A 16 3.80 -6.70 -5.76
C GLN A 16 3.41 -6.60 -7.23
N TYR A 17 4.10 -7.37 -8.07
CA TYR A 17 3.93 -7.34 -9.51
C TYR A 17 3.14 -8.53 -9.98
N TYR A 18 2.19 -8.27 -10.88
CA TYR A 18 1.31 -9.28 -11.43
C TYR A 18 1.36 -9.28 -12.96
N ALA A 19 1.32 -10.48 -13.53
CA ALA A 19 1.12 -10.68 -14.95
C ALA A 19 -0.35 -10.47 -15.36
N ALA A 20 -0.62 -10.50 -16.67
CA ALA A 20 -1.95 -10.24 -17.21
C ALA A 20 -3.03 -11.25 -16.76
N ASP A 21 -2.62 -12.46 -16.38
CA ASP A 21 -3.48 -13.50 -15.82
C ASP A 21 -3.67 -13.39 -14.30
N GLY A 22 -3.09 -12.37 -13.67
CA GLY A 22 -3.14 -12.15 -12.22
C GLY A 22 -2.15 -12.99 -11.42
N SER A 23 -1.25 -13.74 -12.06
CA SER A 23 -0.15 -14.43 -11.37
C SER A 23 0.92 -13.45 -10.91
N VAL A 24 1.58 -13.75 -9.79
CA VAL A 24 2.76 -12.97 -9.35
C VAL A 24 3.92 -13.21 -10.33
N THR A 25 4.58 -12.14 -10.76
CA THR A 25 5.74 -12.26 -11.67
C THR A 25 6.91 -11.38 -11.25
N ALA A 26 8.12 -11.92 -11.35
CA ALA A 26 9.35 -11.14 -11.28
C ALA A 26 9.87 -10.76 -12.69
N VAL A 27 9.22 -11.26 -13.75
CA VAL A 27 9.63 -11.04 -15.13
C VAL A 27 9.11 -9.68 -15.59
N LYS A 28 10.01 -8.70 -15.73
CA LYS A 28 9.67 -7.29 -15.95
C LYS A 28 8.77 -7.04 -17.17
N ASN A 29 8.94 -7.80 -18.25
CA ASN A 29 8.15 -7.65 -19.47
C ASN A 29 6.76 -8.32 -19.41
N GLN A 30 6.45 -9.04 -18.34
CA GLN A 30 5.15 -9.66 -18.12
C GLN A 30 4.25 -8.83 -17.20
N VAL A 31 4.79 -7.80 -16.52
CA VAL A 31 4.05 -7.01 -15.54
C VAL A 31 2.91 -6.24 -16.21
N ALA A 32 1.68 -6.52 -15.78
CA ALA A 32 0.45 -5.87 -16.23
C ALA A 32 -0.26 -5.10 -15.10
N ARG A 33 0.06 -5.38 -13.83
CA ARG A 33 -0.45 -4.65 -12.66
C ARG A 33 0.61 -4.58 -11.57
N VAL A 34 0.59 -3.49 -10.80
CA VAL A 34 1.36 -3.32 -9.58
C VAL A 34 0.40 -3.07 -8.43
N ASP A 35 0.50 -3.86 -7.36
CA ASP A 35 -0.08 -3.48 -6.08
C ASP A 35 0.97 -2.73 -5.25
N ILE A 36 0.56 -1.58 -4.73
CA ILE A 36 1.38 -0.71 -3.91
C ILE A 36 0.75 -0.68 -2.53
N THR A 37 1.48 -1.18 -1.53
CA THR A 37 1.06 -1.13 -0.13
C THR A 37 1.95 -0.18 0.64
N VAL A 38 1.33 0.78 1.32
CA VAL A 38 2.01 1.69 2.25
C VAL A 38 1.51 1.40 3.66
N ARG A 39 2.42 1.09 4.57
CA ARG A 39 2.20 0.86 5.98
C ARG A 39 2.90 1.94 6.80
N ALA A 40 2.12 2.67 7.58
CA ALA A 40 2.60 3.83 8.32
C ALA A 40 2.01 3.86 9.74
N ARG A 41 2.64 4.64 10.61
CA ARG A 41 2.12 4.95 11.94
C ARG A 41 1.50 6.33 11.93
N THR A 42 0.38 6.54 12.60
CA THR A 42 -0.19 7.89 12.74
C THR A 42 0.77 8.84 13.43
N THR A 43 0.89 10.09 12.94
CA THR A 43 1.77 11.12 13.53
C THR A 43 1.34 11.52 14.93
N SER A 44 0.03 11.45 15.19
CA SER A 44 -0.57 11.77 16.49
C SER A 44 -1.34 10.56 17.01
N ALA A 45 -1.48 10.50 18.33
CA ALA A 45 -2.34 9.52 18.97
C ALA A 45 -3.80 9.74 18.52
N ILE A 46 -4.44 8.69 18.04
CA ILE A 46 -5.86 8.71 17.71
C ILE A 46 -6.64 7.98 18.79
N ARG A 47 -7.90 8.39 19.03
CA ARG A 47 -8.77 7.66 19.95
C ARG A 47 -9.09 6.30 19.34
N GLY A 48 -8.76 5.23 20.06
CA GLY A 48 -9.38 3.93 19.79
C GLY A 48 -10.87 4.00 20.10
N GLY A 49 -11.70 3.21 19.41
CA GLY A 49 -13.13 3.16 19.70
C GLY A 49 -13.42 2.83 21.17
N GLY A 50 -14.50 3.38 21.71
CA GLY A 50 -14.91 3.17 23.12
C GLY A 50 -14.13 4.02 24.13
N GLN A 51 -13.83 3.45 25.30
CA GLN A 51 -13.06 4.11 26.39
C GLN A 51 -11.53 3.87 26.29
N ALA A 52 -11.04 3.36 25.17
CA ALA A 52 -9.61 3.10 25.00
C ALA A 52 -8.79 4.42 25.02
N PRO A 53 -7.62 4.43 25.67
CA PRO A 53 -6.69 5.56 25.59
C PRO A 53 -6.31 5.87 24.14
N ALA A 54 -6.02 7.14 23.86
CA ALA A 54 -5.49 7.51 22.54
C ALA A 54 -4.09 6.90 22.36
N ALA A 55 -3.85 6.31 21.20
CA ALA A 55 -2.56 5.68 20.87
C ALA A 55 -2.18 5.97 19.41
N THR A 56 -0.88 5.96 19.11
CA THR A 56 -0.43 5.94 17.72
C THR A 56 -0.67 4.56 17.15
N VAL A 57 -1.45 4.46 16.08
CA VAL A 57 -1.78 3.18 15.45
C VAL A 57 -1.00 2.97 14.18
N VAL A 58 -0.79 1.70 13.80
CA VAL A 58 -0.23 1.31 12.51
C VAL A 58 -1.36 0.94 11.58
N ASP A 59 -1.39 1.53 10.40
CA ASP A 59 -2.39 1.26 9.38
C ASP A 59 -1.73 1.07 8.01
N SER A 60 -2.49 0.52 7.06
CA SER A 60 -2.06 0.27 5.69
C SER A 60 -3.07 0.77 4.67
N ILE A 61 -2.57 1.44 3.64
CA ILE A 61 -3.31 1.68 2.41
C ILE A 61 -2.76 0.79 1.30
N SER A 62 -3.65 0.27 0.46
CA SER A 62 -3.27 -0.47 -0.73
C SER A 62 -3.96 0.14 -1.94
N THR A 63 -3.24 0.22 -3.06
CA THR A 63 -3.80 0.58 -4.35
C THR A 63 -3.25 -0.34 -5.43
N SER A 64 -4.09 -0.64 -6.41
CA SER A 64 -3.75 -1.47 -7.56
C SER A 64 -3.72 -0.60 -8.82
N VAL A 65 -2.58 -0.59 -9.50
CA VAL A 65 -2.36 0.19 -10.72
C VAL A 65 -2.19 -0.76 -11.89
N ALA A 66 -3.12 -0.73 -12.85
CA ALA A 66 -3.00 -1.46 -14.11
C ALA A 66 -2.04 -0.73 -15.07
N LEU A 67 -1.06 -1.44 -15.61
CA LEU A 67 -0.09 -0.94 -16.57
C LEU A 67 -0.62 -1.16 -17.99
N ARG A 68 -1.31 -0.15 -18.52
CA ARG A 68 -1.92 -0.19 -19.88
C ARG A 68 -0.91 -0.26 -21.03
N ASN A 69 0.40 -0.25 -20.75
CA ASN A 69 1.46 -0.33 -21.77
C ASN A 69 1.85 -1.77 -22.17
N ASN A 70 1.11 -2.78 -21.72
CA ASN A 70 1.26 -4.14 -22.25
C ASN A 70 0.58 -4.23 -23.62
N ARG A 71 1.38 -4.33 -24.69
CA ARG A 71 1.04 -4.23 -26.12
C ARG A 71 0.09 -5.33 -26.67
N ARG A 72 -0.60 -6.05 -25.79
CA ARG A 72 -1.48 -7.19 -26.10
C ARG A 72 -2.98 -6.85 -26.05
N PHE A 73 -3.31 -5.57 -25.91
CA PHE A 73 -4.62 -4.99 -26.20
C PHE A 73 -4.45 -3.89 -27.25
#